data_AF-A0A432MI68-F1
#
_entry.id   AF-A0A432MI68-F1
#
_cell.length_a   1.000
_cell.length_b   1.000
_cell.length_c   1.000
_cell.angle_alpha   90.00
_cell.angle_beta   90.00
_cell.angle_gamma   90.00
#
_symmetry.space_group_name_H-M   'P 1'
#
loop_
_entity.id
_entity.type
_entity.pdbx_description
1 polymer ?
#
loop_
_entity_poly.entity_id
_entity_poly.type
_entity_poly.pdbx_seq_one_letter_code
_entity_poly.pdbx_strand_id
1 'polypeptide(L)'
;MLSAVLRGVDVDGDTWTLRLAGPGALQVINQPGSDGVTPVPLGQPGLIDTITYQGANPATTRLIGAVTKGPNGDGRVYFANLVSPASNPPGPGIGVGALAIDMPDFWLGDTSPGGTETVQGTISIPDGVATLNFGGVDTTAFFGTDPSQRLDQNGQSDRFTISLGLPTRVGTSIIVDRIITANQPATGTGQGQQATQDTVSINVAGRLNVFQANAIEGDPTLDLGDSGVFQGDNPGGTTIVSSAPQVVGSQVATGAIGRFRIGGDATNLSVQVTGNNARLTNFFIGGETNKVSVSAVEGVRTALFGLGMDTVSIEAGQIEQLSANRGAVGSSVVVGGSAGSLAFGGDVINTNILAGYTPGTAGGSPTAEGGGTMTIRVGGDLFDSIIAASVQPFQGVFGSPNDLVIPTGYINAKVEGLIDNSLNPAVDPSSADSAFFAKRVRLENGPVVPPAAPGAPYRPRLGPGRTPGVEGLSGGIGSPAYKEVKRFNARRPLSG
;
A
#
# COMPACT_ATOMS: atom_id res chain seq x y z
N MET A 1 -5.56 24.69 28.14
CA MET A 1 -5.39 23.38 27.47
C MET A 1 -4.49 22.55 28.35
N LEU A 2 -4.96 21.40 28.85
CA LEU A 2 -4.09 20.43 29.50
C LEU A 2 -3.28 19.75 28.39
N SER A 3 -1.96 19.68 28.54
CA SER A 3 -1.08 18.94 27.65
C SER A 3 -0.18 18.05 28.48
N ALA A 4 -0.25 16.74 28.27
CA ALA A 4 0.71 15.81 28.85
C ALA A 4 1.97 15.80 27.97
N VAL A 5 3.14 15.85 28.58
CA VAL A 5 4.43 15.72 27.89
C VAL A 5 5.26 14.68 28.64
N LEU A 6 5.62 13.62 27.94
CA LEU A 6 6.54 12.59 28.42
C LEU A 6 7.82 12.64 27.60
N ARG A 7 8.92 12.19 28.20
CA ARG A 7 10.24 12.15 27.59
C ARG A 7 10.92 10.85 27.97
N GLY A 8 11.78 10.36 27.09
CA GLY A 8 12.61 9.19 27.35
C GLY A 8 13.88 9.20 26.52
N VAL A 9 14.63 8.12 26.68
CA VAL A 9 15.91 7.88 26.03
C VAL A 9 15.85 6.46 25.46
N ASP A 10 16.15 6.31 24.18
CA ASP A 10 16.25 5.02 23.50
C ASP A 10 17.54 4.28 23.90
N VAL A 11 17.66 3.00 23.57
CA VAL A 11 18.80 2.16 23.93
C VAL A 11 20.12 2.64 23.29
N ASP A 12 20.04 3.30 22.14
CA ASP A 12 21.20 3.83 21.40
C ASP A 12 21.59 5.27 21.80
N GLY A 13 20.84 5.86 22.74
CA GLY A 13 21.05 7.21 23.24
C GLY A 13 20.27 8.31 22.53
N ASP A 14 19.40 7.98 21.57
CA ASP A 14 18.42 8.91 21.03
C ASP A 14 17.47 9.38 22.13
N THR A 15 17.06 10.65 22.06
CA THR A 15 16.11 11.20 23.04
C THR A 15 14.79 11.50 22.37
N TRP A 16 13.69 11.23 23.06
CA TRP A 16 12.38 11.39 22.47
C TRP A 16 11.42 12.12 23.39
N THR A 17 10.43 12.75 22.76
CA THR A 17 9.35 13.43 23.45
C THR A 17 8.01 13.02 22.84
N LEU A 18 7.02 12.76 23.70
CA LEU A 18 5.64 12.52 23.31
C LEU A 18 4.75 13.54 24.01
N ARG A 19 3.98 14.29 23.22
CA ARG A 19 3.07 15.32 23.70
C ARG A 19 1.66 15.03 23.23
N LEU A 20 0.73 14.93 24.17
CA LEU A 20 -0.70 14.96 23.88
C LEU A 20 -1.18 16.42 23.95
N ALA A 21 -1.49 17.00 22.79
CA ALA A 21 -2.06 18.33 22.69
C ALA A 21 -3.59 18.23 22.63
N GLY A 22 -4.27 18.73 23.66
CA GLY A 22 -5.73 18.64 23.78
C GLY A 22 -6.17 17.80 24.98
N PRO A 23 -7.48 17.79 25.29
CA PRO A 23 -7.99 17.03 26.43
C PRO A 23 -7.80 15.52 26.20
N GLY A 24 -7.34 14.83 27.24
CA GLY A 24 -7.03 13.40 27.16
C GLY A 24 -6.01 12.94 28.19
N ALA A 25 -5.57 11.70 28.04
CA ALA A 25 -4.53 11.07 28.85
C ALA A 25 -3.44 10.45 27.97
N LEU A 26 -2.21 10.44 28.47
CA LEU A 26 -1.06 9.84 27.81
C LEU A 26 -0.25 9.08 28.86
N GLN A 27 0.11 7.85 28.53
CA GLN A 27 0.99 6.98 29.31
C GLN A 27 1.96 6.28 28.36
N VAL A 28 3.20 6.13 28.81
CA VAL A 28 4.21 5.34 28.11
C VAL A 28 4.85 4.41 29.12
N ILE A 29 4.99 3.15 28.73
CA ILE A 29 5.62 2.09 29.51
C ILE A 29 6.77 1.56 28.67
N ASN A 30 7.97 1.59 29.21
CA ASN A 30 9.12 0.96 28.56
C ASN A 30 9.09 -0.56 28.77
N GLN A 31 9.84 -1.28 27.95
CA GLN A 31 10.07 -2.71 28.13
C GLN A 31 10.57 -3.05 29.56
N PRO A 32 10.35 -4.29 30.03
CA PRO A 32 10.96 -4.78 31.25
C PRO A 32 12.49 -4.66 31.22
N GLY A 33 13.09 -4.35 32.37
CA GLY A 33 14.54 -4.32 32.54
C GLY A 33 15.14 -5.72 32.62
N SER A 34 16.39 -5.81 33.10
CA SER A 34 17.12 -7.08 33.22
C SER A 34 16.47 -8.11 34.16
N ASP A 35 15.53 -7.69 34.99
CA ASP A 35 14.75 -8.59 35.87
C ASP A 35 13.57 -9.26 35.14
N GLY A 36 13.29 -8.86 33.89
CA GLY A 36 12.20 -9.37 33.07
C GLY A 36 10.80 -8.99 33.55
N VAL A 37 10.68 -8.12 34.57
CA VAL A 37 9.38 -7.80 35.20
C VAL A 37 9.18 -6.30 35.38
N THR A 38 10.19 -5.57 35.85
CA THR A 38 10.04 -4.15 36.18
C THR A 38 10.34 -3.31 34.94
N PRO A 39 9.42 -2.45 34.48
CA PRO A 39 9.69 -1.55 33.37
C PRO A 39 10.91 -0.66 33.62
N VAL A 40 11.74 -0.47 32.59
CA VAL A 40 12.83 0.51 32.66
C VAL A 40 12.23 1.90 32.92
N PRO A 41 12.70 2.66 33.92
CA PRO A 41 12.17 4.00 34.19
C PRO A 41 12.32 4.93 32.99
N LEU A 42 11.28 5.73 32.71
CA LEU A 42 11.36 6.79 31.69
C LEU A 42 12.54 7.72 31.97
N GLY A 43 13.31 8.02 30.93
CA GLY A 43 14.54 8.84 31.02
C GLY A 43 15.82 8.03 31.19
N GLN A 44 15.73 6.72 31.42
CA GLN A 44 16.85 5.80 31.22
C GLN A 44 16.79 5.17 29.83
N PRO A 45 17.94 4.74 29.26
CA PRO A 45 17.97 4.03 27.98
C PRO A 45 17.09 2.78 28.01
N GLY A 46 16.09 2.73 27.13
CA GLY A 46 15.19 1.59 27.00
C GLY A 46 14.20 1.76 25.85
N LEU A 47 13.74 0.64 25.30
CA LEU A 47 12.71 0.63 24.26
C LEU A 47 11.32 0.82 24.87
N ILE A 48 10.37 1.26 24.04
CA ILE A 48 8.99 1.46 24.47
C ILE A 48 8.21 0.16 24.28
N ASP A 49 7.64 -0.40 25.33
CA ASP A 49 6.70 -1.51 25.16
C ASP A 49 5.34 -0.98 24.70
N THR A 50 4.74 -0.07 25.47
CA THR A 50 3.38 0.38 25.20
C THR A 50 3.24 1.90 25.31
N ILE A 51 2.67 2.51 24.28
CA ILE A 51 2.14 3.88 24.27
C ILE A 51 0.61 3.78 24.38
N THR A 52 0.06 4.25 25.48
CA THR A 52 -1.39 4.37 25.67
C THR A 52 -1.79 5.83 25.61
N TYR A 53 -2.73 6.17 24.73
CA TYR A 53 -3.30 7.51 24.69
C TYR A 53 -4.82 7.45 24.65
N GLN A 54 -5.47 8.49 25.15
CA GLN A 54 -6.91 8.65 25.03
C GLN A 54 -7.20 10.09 24.67
N GLY A 55 -7.77 10.31 23.49
CA GLY A 55 -8.24 11.63 23.09
C GLY A 55 -9.70 11.85 23.48
N ALA A 56 -9.99 12.95 24.17
CA ALA A 56 -11.37 13.28 24.55
C ALA A 56 -12.09 14.16 23.50
N ASN A 57 -11.39 14.62 22.45
CA ASN A 57 -11.96 15.45 21.41
C ASN A 57 -11.30 15.20 20.04
N PRO A 58 -11.95 14.47 19.12
CA PRO A 58 -11.40 14.11 17.82
C PRO A 58 -11.27 15.30 16.85
N ALA A 59 -11.75 16.50 17.23
CA ALA A 59 -11.53 17.71 16.45
C ALA A 59 -10.23 18.45 16.83
N THR A 60 -9.65 18.18 18.00
CA THR A 60 -8.53 18.98 18.52
C THR A 60 -7.40 18.15 19.11
N THR A 61 -7.67 16.95 19.64
CA THR A 61 -6.66 16.14 20.30
C THR A 61 -5.66 15.58 19.29
N ARG A 62 -4.36 15.77 19.56
CA ARG A 62 -3.26 15.28 18.73
C ARG A 62 -2.18 14.65 19.60
N LEU A 63 -1.70 13.47 19.22
CA LEU A 63 -0.48 12.89 19.78
C LEU A 63 0.69 13.28 18.87
N ILE A 64 1.71 13.90 19.43
CA ILE A 64 2.86 14.44 18.68
C ILE A 64 4.13 13.86 19.28
N GLY A 65 4.91 13.18 18.45
CA GLY A 65 6.21 12.60 18.79
C GLY A 65 7.33 13.36 18.09
N ALA A 66 8.45 13.52 18.77
CA ALA A 66 9.69 14.03 18.19
C ALA A 66 10.88 13.29 18.76
N VAL A 67 11.82 12.93 17.90
CA VAL A 67 13.09 12.29 18.24
C VAL A 67 14.23 13.26 17.97
N THR A 68 15.20 13.31 18.88
CA THR A 68 16.46 14.02 18.71
C THR A 68 17.56 12.98 18.75
N LYS A 69 18.19 12.81 17.58
CA LYS A 69 19.28 11.88 17.36
C LYS A 69 20.46 12.16 18.31
N GLY A 70 20.87 11.15 19.06
CA GLY A 70 22.06 11.12 19.89
C GLY A 70 23.34 10.91 19.07
N PRO A 71 24.52 10.95 19.71
CA PRO A 71 25.80 10.81 19.01
C PRO A 71 25.97 9.48 18.26
N ASN A 72 25.39 8.40 18.81
CA ASN A 72 25.52 7.03 18.29
C ASN A 72 24.20 6.44 17.77
N GLY A 73 23.09 7.14 17.96
CA GLY A 73 21.80 6.59 17.59
C GLY A 73 21.53 6.66 16.10
N ASP A 74 20.39 6.15 15.68
CA ASP A 74 19.98 6.09 14.27
C ASP A 74 18.95 7.16 13.89
N GLY A 75 18.37 7.85 14.87
CA GLY A 75 17.29 8.82 14.72
C GLY A 75 15.90 8.20 14.85
N ARG A 76 15.78 6.95 15.31
CA ARG A 76 14.54 6.17 15.40
C ARG A 76 14.28 5.76 16.84
N VAL A 77 12.99 5.62 17.17
CA VAL A 77 12.57 5.08 18.46
C VAL A 77 11.57 3.97 18.24
N TYR A 78 11.85 2.80 18.79
CA TYR A 78 11.02 1.63 18.59
C TYR A 78 9.97 1.48 19.69
N PHE A 79 8.76 1.10 19.29
CA PHE A 79 7.68 0.73 20.20
C PHE A 79 6.99 -0.56 19.74
N ALA A 80 6.55 -1.40 20.68
CA ALA A 80 5.77 -2.59 20.35
C ALA A 80 4.27 -2.30 20.20
N ASN A 81 3.71 -1.45 21.08
CA ASN A 81 2.28 -1.24 21.15
C ASN A 81 1.88 0.24 21.16
N LEU A 82 0.89 0.59 20.34
CA LEU A 82 0.18 1.88 20.41
C LEU A 82 -1.33 1.63 20.54
N VAL A 83 -1.89 1.98 21.70
CA VAL A 83 -3.26 1.62 22.04
C VAL A 83 -4.07 2.87 22.40
N SER A 84 -5.26 2.97 21.81
CA SER A 84 -6.34 3.85 22.28
C SER A 84 -7.47 2.99 22.83
N PRO A 85 -7.85 3.14 24.12
CA PRO A 85 -9.02 2.47 24.65
C PRO A 85 -10.28 2.84 23.85
N ALA A 86 -11.15 1.87 23.60
CA ALA A 86 -12.42 2.12 22.92
C ALA A 86 -13.32 3.04 23.76
N SER A 87 -14.00 3.97 23.12
CA SER A 87 -15.00 4.80 23.77
C SER A 87 -16.28 4.01 24.09
N ASN A 88 -16.71 4.06 25.36
CA ASN A 88 -18.01 3.52 25.80
C ASN A 88 -19.05 4.64 25.89
N PRO A 89 -20.26 4.53 25.29
CA PRO A 89 -20.73 3.50 24.36
C PRO A 89 -20.39 3.83 22.88
N PRO A 90 -20.31 2.80 22.01
CA PRO A 90 -20.06 2.94 20.57
C PRO A 90 -21.33 3.48 19.87
N GLY A 91 -21.61 4.77 20.06
CA GLY A 91 -22.68 5.48 19.37
C GLY A 91 -22.10 6.42 18.31
N PRO A 92 -22.62 6.43 17.08
CA PRO A 92 -22.23 7.45 16.11
C PRO A 92 -22.54 8.85 16.68
N GLY A 93 -21.52 9.71 16.76
CA GLY A 93 -21.70 11.15 17.00
C GLY A 93 -21.33 11.71 18.37
N ILE A 94 -20.91 10.90 19.35
CA ILE A 94 -20.35 11.40 20.63
C ILE A 94 -18.82 11.23 20.59
N GLY A 95 -18.17 12.06 19.77
CA GLY A 95 -16.79 11.81 19.35
C GLY A 95 -15.78 11.85 20.49
N VAL A 96 -15.28 10.68 20.86
CA VAL A 96 -14.02 10.46 21.58
C VAL A 96 -13.01 9.97 20.53
N GLY A 97 -11.73 10.24 20.74
CA GLY A 97 -10.66 9.91 19.81
C GLY A 97 -9.70 11.05 19.57
N ALA A 98 -8.68 10.81 18.75
CA ALA A 98 -7.73 11.82 18.31
C ALA A 98 -8.00 12.24 16.86
N LEU A 99 -7.72 13.50 16.57
CA LEU A 99 -7.66 14.00 15.19
C LEU A 99 -6.47 13.36 14.47
N ALA A 100 -5.30 13.39 15.09
CA ALA A 100 -4.06 12.98 14.46
C ALA A 100 -3.07 12.39 15.46
N ILE A 101 -2.27 11.45 14.96
CA ILE A 101 -1.06 10.94 15.58
C ILE A 101 0.07 11.26 14.61
N ASP A 102 1.07 11.99 15.09
CA ASP A 102 2.17 12.52 14.28
C ASP A 102 3.50 12.25 14.99
N MET A 103 4.10 11.11 14.67
CA MET A 103 5.28 10.54 15.33
C MET A 103 6.24 9.96 14.29
N PRO A 104 6.71 10.74 13.29
CA PRO A 104 7.36 10.24 12.08
C PRO A 104 8.68 9.48 12.30
N ASP A 105 9.29 9.61 13.48
CA ASP A 105 10.54 8.92 13.83
C ASP A 105 10.32 7.75 14.80
N PHE A 106 9.05 7.43 15.11
CA PHE A 106 8.67 6.29 15.94
C PHE A 106 8.30 5.10 15.07
N TRP A 107 8.96 3.96 15.28
CA TRP A 107 8.83 2.75 14.49
C TRP A 107 8.17 1.64 15.28
N LEU A 108 7.24 0.95 14.64
CA LEU A 108 6.66 -0.28 15.18
C LEU A 108 7.68 -1.41 14.97
N GLY A 109 8.06 -2.07 16.04
CA GLY A 109 8.99 -3.20 16.01
C GLY A 109 8.85 -4.02 17.29
N ASP A 110 9.52 -5.17 17.35
CA ASP A 110 9.54 -5.97 18.56
C ASP A 110 10.48 -5.35 19.59
N THR A 111 9.92 -5.03 20.74
CA THR A 111 10.65 -4.51 21.90
C THR A 111 10.61 -5.49 23.07
N SER A 112 10.24 -6.75 22.83
CA SER A 112 10.22 -7.80 23.83
C SER A 112 11.56 -8.56 23.83
N PRO A 113 12.27 -8.67 24.97
CA PRO A 113 13.46 -9.49 25.03
C PRO A 113 13.08 -10.98 25.05
N GLY A 114 13.04 -11.62 23.88
CA GLY A 114 12.82 -13.07 23.76
C GLY A 114 11.36 -13.53 23.90
N GLY A 115 10.40 -12.68 23.51
CA GLY A 115 9.01 -13.10 23.33
C GLY A 115 8.90 -14.20 22.27
N THR A 116 8.12 -15.25 22.55
CA THR A 116 7.76 -16.28 21.56
C THR A 116 6.35 -16.06 21.04
N GLU A 117 5.83 -14.84 21.15
CA GLU A 117 4.48 -14.53 20.71
C GLU A 117 4.44 -14.45 19.18
N THR A 118 3.34 -14.91 18.58
CA THR A 118 3.17 -14.82 17.13
C THR A 118 2.79 -13.42 16.66
N VAL A 119 2.43 -12.52 17.59
CA VAL A 119 2.14 -11.11 17.30
C VAL A 119 3.15 -10.27 18.07
N GLN A 120 4.04 -9.60 17.35
CA GLN A 120 5.19 -8.91 17.91
C GLN A 120 4.96 -7.40 18.14
N GLY A 121 3.97 -6.82 17.45
CA GLY A 121 3.63 -5.41 17.65
C GLY A 121 2.25 -5.04 17.12
N THR A 122 1.57 -4.13 17.82
CA THR A 122 0.20 -3.74 17.52
C THR A 122 -0.05 -2.23 17.61
N ILE A 123 -0.72 -1.67 16.61
CA ILE A 123 -1.41 -0.38 16.71
C ILE A 123 -2.91 -0.65 16.73
N SER A 124 -3.61 -0.30 17.81
CA SER A 124 -5.06 -0.51 17.95
C SER A 124 -5.77 0.78 18.32
N ILE A 125 -6.56 1.30 17.38
CA ILE A 125 -7.33 2.55 17.55
C ILE A 125 -8.78 2.31 17.11
N PRO A 126 -9.62 1.71 17.98
CA PRO A 126 -10.99 1.31 17.63
C PRO A 126 -11.92 2.47 17.25
N ASP A 127 -11.67 3.67 17.75
CA ASP A 127 -12.44 4.88 17.40
C ASP A 127 -11.92 5.56 16.11
N GLY A 128 -10.89 4.99 15.48
CA GLY A 128 -10.23 5.53 14.31
C GLY A 128 -9.42 6.80 14.59
N VAL A 129 -8.72 7.27 13.55
CA VAL A 129 -7.95 8.53 13.57
C VAL A 129 -7.95 9.12 12.16
N ALA A 130 -8.02 10.44 12.03
CA ALA A 130 -8.02 11.06 10.69
C ALA A 130 -6.62 11.00 10.04
N THR A 131 -5.56 11.04 10.83
CA THR A 131 -4.17 10.93 10.36
C THR A 131 -3.34 10.09 11.31
N LEU A 132 -2.71 9.05 10.79
CA LEU A 132 -1.65 8.28 11.43
C LEU A 132 -0.36 8.50 10.64
N ASN A 133 0.56 9.27 11.19
CA ASN A 133 1.90 9.49 10.65
C ASN A 133 2.94 8.94 11.62
N PHE A 134 3.71 7.94 11.20
CA PHE A 134 4.76 7.33 12.00
C PHE A 134 5.92 6.84 11.12
N GLY A 135 7.03 6.41 11.70
CA GLY A 135 8.22 6.00 10.96
C GLY A 135 7.94 4.79 10.06
N GLY A 136 7.23 3.80 10.58
CA GLY A 136 6.87 2.63 9.82
C GLY A 136 6.98 1.36 10.64
N VAL A 137 7.10 0.23 9.97
CA VAL A 137 7.21 -1.08 10.60
C VAL A 137 8.51 -1.72 10.16
N ASP A 138 9.24 -2.31 11.10
CA ASP A 138 10.49 -3.01 10.83
C ASP A 138 10.52 -4.34 11.59
N THR A 139 10.23 -5.42 10.87
CA THR A 139 10.26 -6.78 11.45
C THR A 139 11.68 -7.30 11.65
N THR A 140 12.69 -6.61 11.14
CA THR A 140 14.11 -7.00 11.27
C THR A 140 14.81 -6.31 12.45
N ALA A 141 14.13 -5.36 13.08
CA ALA A 141 14.64 -4.64 14.22
C ALA A 141 14.98 -5.62 15.36
N PHE A 142 16.21 -5.53 15.85
CA PHE A 142 16.70 -6.44 16.87
C PHE A 142 17.56 -5.71 17.90
N PHE A 143 17.22 -5.92 19.17
CA PHE A 143 17.82 -5.23 20.31
C PHE A 143 18.39 -6.18 21.37
N GLY A 144 18.35 -7.49 21.11
CA GLY A 144 18.94 -8.51 21.96
C GLY A 144 20.45 -8.63 21.77
N THR A 145 21.07 -9.54 22.54
CA THR A 145 22.50 -9.87 22.40
C THR A 145 22.74 -11.23 21.76
N ASP A 146 21.71 -12.09 21.71
CA ASP A 146 21.77 -13.42 21.09
C ASP A 146 21.19 -13.36 19.66
N PRO A 147 22.01 -13.51 18.61
CA PRO A 147 21.55 -13.46 17.23
C PRO A 147 20.43 -14.47 16.90
N SER A 148 20.30 -15.57 17.65
CA SER A 148 19.23 -16.55 17.45
C SER A 148 17.84 -16.04 17.87
N GLN A 149 17.79 -14.93 18.62
CA GLN A 149 16.56 -14.24 19.01
C GLN A 149 16.13 -13.20 17.98
N ARG A 150 16.91 -12.97 16.91
CA ARG A 150 16.47 -12.04 15.87
C ARG A 150 15.20 -12.55 15.21
N LEU A 151 14.24 -11.66 15.03
CA LEU A 151 12.98 -11.98 14.36
C LEU A 151 13.13 -12.39 12.91
N ASP A 152 14.26 -12.11 12.25
CA ASP A 152 14.54 -12.63 10.91
C ASP A 152 15.25 -14.01 10.93
N GLN A 153 15.42 -14.62 12.11
CA GLN A 153 16.18 -15.86 12.33
C GLN A 153 15.58 -16.79 13.41
N ASN A 154 14.43 -16.45 14.00
CA ASN A 154 13.86 -17.17 15.15
C ASN A 154 13.13 -18.48 14.78
N GLY A 155 12.99 -18.79 13.49
CA GLY A 155 12.27 -19.95 12.99
C GLY A 155 10.75 -19.85 13.11
N GLN A 156 10.21 -18.64 13.26
CA GLN A 156 8.78 -18.34 13.45
C GLN A 156 8.31 -17.30 12.43
N SER A 157 6.99 -17.29 12.18
CA SER A 157 6.34 -16.26 11.38
C SER A 157 5.86 -15.15 12.30
N ASP A 158 6.52 -13.99 12.25
CA ASP A 158 6.19 -12.86 13.08
C ASP A 158 5.09 -11.99 12.45
N ARG A 159 4.19 -11.45 13.28
CA ARG A 159 3.05 -10.66 12.81
C ARG A 159 2.98 -9.30 13.48
N PHE A 160 2.82 -8.27 12.67
CA PHE A 160 2.56 -6.90 13.11
C PHE A 160 1.21 -6.44 12.59
N THR A 161 0.38 -5.86 13.46
CA THR A 161 -1.00 -5.50 13.12
C THR A 161 -1.32 -4.05 13.43
N ILE A 162 -1.88 -3.34 12.46
CA ILE A 162 -2.39 -1.97 12.60
C ILE A 162 -3.89 -2.03 12.32
N SER A 163 -4.70 -1.78 13.35
CA SER A 163 -6.16 -1.83 13.28
C SER A 163 -6.76 -0.47 13.63
N LEU A 164 -7.38 0.16 12.63
CA LEU A 164 -7.98 1.49 12.73
C LEU A 164 -9.49 1.38 12.51
N GLY A 165 -10.27 1.79 13.51
CA GLY A 165 -11.72 1.85 13.40
C GLY A 165 -12.21 3.05 12.61
N LEU A 166 -13.52 3.33 12.71
CA LEU A 166 -14.17 4.37 11.91
C LEU A 166 -14.01 5.76 12.56
N PRO A 167 -13.18 6.66 12.02
CA PRO A 167 -13.08 8.04 12.51
C PRO A 167 -14.41 8.82 12.42
N THR A 168 -14.63 9.69 13.40
CA THR A 168 -15.92 10.39 13.61
C THR A 168 -16.32 11.42 12.54
N ARG A 169 -15.38 11.94 11.73
CA ARG A 169 -15.65 13.09 10.84
C ARG A 169 -15.18 12.93 9.39
N VAL A 170 -14.11 12.19 9.16
CA VAL A 170 -13.41 12.09 7.87
C VAL A 170 -12.79 10.71 7.75
N GLY A 171 -12.50 10.22 6.54
CA GLY A 171 -11.70 9.00 6.37
C GLY A 171 -10.28 9.11 6.96
N THR A 172 -9.59 7.98 7.04
CA THR A 172 -8.24 7.85 7.62
C THR A 172 -7.16 8.18 6.59
N SER A 173 -6.06 8.78 7.00
CA SER A 173 -4.83 8.91 6.20
C SER A 173 -3.67 8.26 6.95
N ILE A 174 -2.91 7.41 6.26
CA ILE A 174 -1.72 6.73 6.81
C ILE A 174 -0.51 7.21 6.03
N ILE A 175 0.52 7.65 6.77
CA ILE A 175 1.79 8.10 6.23
C ILE A 175 2.88 7.37 7.01
N VAL A 176 3.75 6.67 6.27
CA VAL A 176 4.93 5.98 6.81
C VAL A 176 6.16 6.32 5.98
N ASP A 177 7.34 6.18 6.58
CA ASP A 177 8.58 6.14 5.80
C ASP A 177 8.68 4.78 5.10
N ARG A 178 8.73 3.68 5.86
CA ARG A 178 8.97 2.35 5.28
C ARG A 178 8.24 1.25 6.02
N ILE A 179 7.91 0.18 5.29
CA ILE A 179 7.51 -1.09 5.89
C ILE A 179 8.53 -2.13 5.44
N ILE A 180 9.19 -2.80 6.38
CA ILE A 180 10.19 -3.83 6.15
C ILE A 180 9.66 -5.13 6.71
N THR A 181 9.62 -6.16 5.87
CA THR A 181 9.25 -7.53 6.20
C THR A 181 10.35 -8.47 5.72
N ALA A 182 10.69 -9.47 6.53
CA ALA A 182 11.69 -10.47 6.20
C ALA A 182 11.08 -11.85 5.99
N ASN A 183 11.84 -12.69 5.29
CA ASN A 183 11.62 -14.12 5.25
C ASN A 183 12.81 -14.81 5.89
N GLN A 184 12.55 -15.97 6.48
CA GLN A 184 13.57 -16.81 7.06
C GLN A 184 13.67 -18.13 6.27
N PRO A 185 14.89 -18.65 6.06
CA PRO A 185 15.07 -19.93 5.41
C PRO A 185 14.43 -21.04 6.25
N ALA A 186 13.84 -22.03 5.58
CA ALA A 186 13.25 -23.20 6.22
C ALA A 186 14.28 -23.89 7.16
N THR A 187 13.93 -24.04 8.44
CA THR A 187 14.80 -24.64 9.46
C THR A 187 14.78 -26.17 9.38
N GLY A 188 15.25 -26.76 8.27
CA GLY A 188 15.40 -28.21 8.12
C GLY A 188 15.63 -28.69 6.69
N THR A 189 16.30 -29.84 6.54
CA THR A 189 16.61 -30.45 5.22
C THR A 189 15.54 -31.44 4.72
N GLY A 190 14.30 -31.36 5.24
CA GLY A 190 13.21 -32.28 4.90
C GLY A 190 12.25 -31.72 3.86
N GLN A 191 11.77 -32.57 2.94
CA GLN A 191 10.69 -32.20 2.00
C GLN A 191 9.43 -31.79 2.80
N GLY A 192 8.95 -30.56 2.60
CA GLY A 192 7.75 -30.02 3.25
C GLY A 192 7.98 -28.94 4.32
N GLN A 193 9.22 -28.50 4.55
CA GLN A 193 9.48 -27.35 5.41
C GLN A 193 9.28 -26.04 4.64
N GLN A 194 8.28 -25.25 5.03
CA GLN A 194 8.03 -23.93 4.46
C GLN A 194 8.94 -22.90 5.12
N ALA A 195 9.45 -21.95 4.33
CA ALA A 195 10.08 -20.74 4.85
C ALA A 195 9.09 -20.02 5.79
N THR A 196 9.55 -19.60 6.96
CA THR A 196 8.77 -18.71 7.83
C THR A 196 8.86 -17.29 7.30
N GLN A 197 7.75 -16.57 7.36
CA GLN A 197 7.63 -15.26 6.75
C GLN A 197 6.93 -14.29 7.68
N ASP A 198 7.47 -13.08 7.74
CA ASP A 198 6.94 -12.01 8.55
C ASP A 198 5.85 -11.28 7.80
N THR A 199 4.85 -10.83 8.54
CA THR A 199 3.68 -10.14 7.97
C THR A 199 3.40 -8.83 8.67
N VAL A 200 3.02 -7.84 7.87
CA VAL A 200 2.46 -6.56 8.35
C VAL A 200 1.05 -6.40 7.79
N SER A 201 0.06 -6.32 8.67
CA SER A 201 -1.34 -6.16 8.30
C SER A 201 -1.87 -4.81 8.73
N ILE A 202 -2.39 -4.02 7.78
CA ILE A 202 -3.02 -2.72 8.03
C ILE A 202 -4.50 -2.81 7.68
N ASN A 203 -5.34 -2.80 8.71
CA ASN A 203 -6.79 -2.91 8.61
C ASN A 203 -7.44 -1.57 8.93
N VAL A 204 -8.13 -0.99 7.95
CA VAL A 204 -8.84 0.29 8.07
C VAL A 204 -10.33 0.04 7.91
N ALA A 205 -11.11 0.38 8.94
CA ALA A 205 -12.57 0.42 8.88
C ALA A 205 -13.02 1.76 8.29
N GLY A 206 -13.63 1.71 7.12
CA GLY A 206 -14.14 2.84 6.37
C GLY A 206 -13.18 3.28 5.27
N ARG A 207 -13.21 4.57 4.96
CA ARG A 207 -12.47 5.14 3.82
C ARG A 207 -11.03 5.42 4.20
N LEU A 208 -10.09 4.90 3.40
CA LEU A 208 -8.69 5.32 3.41
C LEU A 208 -8.51 6.46 2.41
N ASN A 209 -8.39 7.70 2.89
CA ASN A 209 -8.20 8.87 2.05
C ASN A 209 -6.85 8.83 1.35
N VAL A 210 -5.79 8.57 2.12
CA VAL A 210 -4.42 8.54 1.64
C VAL A 210 -3.68 7.39 2.34
N PHE A 211 -2.99 6.56 1.57
CA PHE A 211 -1.85 5.78 2.04
C PHE A 211 -0.61 6.29 1.34
N GLN A 212 0.44 6.57 2.12
CA GLN A 212 1.72 6.99 1.61
C GLN A 212 2.86 6.26 2.33
N ALA A 213 3.76 5.67 1.55
CA ALA A 213 5.05 5.17 2.00
C ALA A 213 6.18 5.69 1.10
N ASN A 214 7.42 5.76 1.61
CA ASN A 214 8.58 5.91 0.75
C ASN A 214 9.00 4.57 0.14
N ALA A 215 8.90 3.45 0.86
CA ALA A 215 9.14 2.11 0.31
C ALA A 215 8.35 1.03 1.08
N ILE A 216 8.06 -0.08 0.40
CA ILE A 216 7.61 -1.32 1.03
C ILE A 216 8.56 -2.43 0.60
N GLU A 217 9.27 -2.98 1.56
CA GLU A 217 10.36 -3.92 1.36
C GLU A 217 9.96 -5.28 1.95
N GLY A 218 9.52 -6.18 1.08
CA GLY A 218 9.39 -7.60 1.40
C GLY A 218 10.47 -8.43 0.73
N ASP A 219 10.54 -9.71 1.08
CA ASP A 219 11.53 -10.62 0.50
C ASP A 219 11.22 -10.95 -0.98
N PRO A 220 12.10 -10.54 -1.92
CA PRO A 220 11.91 -10.84 -3.34
C PRO A 220 12.00 -12.34 -3.67
N THR A 221 12.47 -13.21 -2.76
CA THR A 221 12.62 -14.65 -3.02
C THR A 221 11.36 -15.48 -2.73
N LEU A 222 10.27 -14.84 -2.26
CA LEU A 222 8.99 -15.48 -1.99
C LEU A 222 8.53 -16.39 -3.14
N ASP A 223 8.38 -17.69 -2.89
CA ASP A 223 7.87 -18.63 -3.88
C ASP A 223 6.37 -18.38 -4.14
N LEU A 224 5.99 -18.23 -5.41
CA LEU A 224 4.60 -18.02 -5.85
C LEU A 224 3.91 -19.34 -6.23
N GLY A 225 4.62 -20.47 -6.07
CA GLY A 225 4.18 -21.79 -6.47
C GLY A 225 3.91 -21.87 -7.98
N ASP A 226 3.22 -22.93 -8.38
CA ASP A 226 2.91 -23.24 -9.79
C ASP A 226 2.07 -22.16 -10.50
N SER A 227 1.39 -21.31 -9.74
CA SER A 227 0.55 -20.25 -10.30
C SER A 227 1.37 -19.10 -10.90
N GLY A 228 2.58 -18.85 -10.40
CA GLY A 228 3.41 -17.70 -10.77
C GLY A 228 2.78 -16.32 -10.51
N VAL A 229 1.57 -16.25 -9.94
CA VAL A 229 0.79 -15.02 -9.73
C VAL A 229 0.77 -14.70 -8.24
N PHE A 230 1.11 -13.46 -7.90
CA PHE A 230 0.95 -12.96 -6.54
C PHE A 230 -0.53 -12.65 -6.25
N GLN A 231 -1.18 -13.47 -5.42
CA GLN A 231 -2.62 -13.34 -5.08
C GLN A 231 -2.89 -12.72 -3.69
N GLY A 232 -1.89 -12.19 -3.01
CA GLY A 232 -2.07 -11.41 -1.78
C GLY A 232 -2.40 -12.20 -0.50
N ASP A 233 -2.73 -13.49 -0.60
CA ASP A 233 -2.90 -14.44 0.52
C ASP A 233 -1.57 -15.15 0.91
N ASN A 234 -0.43 -14.62 0.46
CA ASN A 234 0.87 -15.24 0.71
C ASN A 234 1.28 -15.12 2.19
N PRO A 235 2.08 -16.09 2.71
CA PRO A 235 2.42 -16.17 4.12
C PRO A 235 3.28 -15.00 4.66
N GLY A 236 3.70 -14.06 3.82
CA GLY A 236 4.65 -12.99 4.12
C GLY A 236 4.40 -11.70 3.34
N GLY A 237 4.96 -10.60 3.84
CA GLY A 237 4.88 -9.28 3.22
C GLY A 237 3.88 -8.33 3.88
N THR A 238 3.45 -7.33 3.12
CA THR A 238 2.56 -6.27 3.63
C THR A 238 1.18 -6.36 3.00
N THR A 239 0.14 -6.40 3.84
CA THR A 239 -1.27 -6.40 3.42
C THR A 239 -1.98 -5.17 3.95
N ILE A 240 -2.67 -4.46 3.06
CA ILE A 240 -3.42 -3.24 3.38
C ILE A 240 -4.87 -3.45 2.95
N VAL A 241 -5.78 -3.46 3.92
CA VAL A 241 -7.21 -3.67 3.72
C VAL A 241 -7.99 -2.42 4.14
N SER A 242 -8.78 -1.89 3.22
CA SER A 242 -9.77 -0.85 3.50
C SER A 242 -11.16 -1.43 3.30
N SER A 243 -11.94 -1.54 4.38
CA SER A 243 -13.22 -2.25 4.38
C SER A 243 -14.37 -1.36 4.86
N ALA A 244 -15.51 -1.41 4.18
CA ALA A 244 -16.71 -0.75 4.68
C ALA A 244 -17.24 -1.48 5.93
N PRO A 245 -17.36 -0.83 7.10
CA PRO A 245 -17.97 -1.46 8.26
C PRO A 245 -19.42 -1.82 7.96
N GLN A 246 -19.78 -3.09 8.20
CA GLN A 246 -21.13 -3.62 8.04
C GLN A 246 -22.02 -3.13 9.19
N VAL A 247 -22.45 -1.87 9.12
CA VAL A 247 -23.43 -1.33 10.07
C VAL A 247 -24.82 -1.54 9.46
N VAL A 248 -25.58 -2.48 10.03
CA VAL A 248 -26.96 -2.77 9.63
C VAL A 248 -27.77 -1.46 9.62
N GLY A 249 -28.28 -1.07 8.44
CA GLY A 249 -29.08 0.14 8.26
C GLY A 249 -28.31 1.44 8.01
N SER A 250 -26.98 1.43 7.92
CA SER A 250 -26.18 2.63 7.59
C SER A 250 -25.47 2.48 6.24
N GLN A 251 -25.76 3.38 5.31
CA GLN A 251 -25.12 3.43 3.98
C GLN A 251 -23.91 4.38 3.91
N VAL A 252 -23.41 4.88 5.05
CA VAL A 252 -22.51 6.05 5.05
C VAL A 252 -21.03 5.66 4.92
N ALA A 253 -20.63 4.45 5.31
CA ALA A 253 -19.22 4.07 5.31
C ALA A 253 -18.83 3.32 4.02
N THR A 254 -17.83 3.85 3.30
CA THR A 254 -17.27 3.24 2.09
C THR A 254 -15.95 2.56 2.40
N GLY A 255 -15.62 1.46 1.73
CA GLY A 255 -14.28 0.85 1.81
C GLY A 255 -13.23 1.57 0.95
N ALA A 256 -13.64 2.53 0.11
CA ALA A 256 -12.82 3.15 -0.93
C ALA A 256 -11.44 3.63 -0.45
N ILE A 257 -10.46 3.52 -1.36
CA ILE A 257 -9.14 4.14 -1.22
C ILE A 257 -9.04 5.33 -2.19
N GLY A 258 -8.75 6.52 -1.65
CA GLY A 258 -8.61 7.75 -2.43
C GLY A 258 -7.27 7.82 -3.17
N ARG A 259 -6.17 7.80 -2.43
CA ARG A 259 -4.82 7.83 -3.01
C ARG A 259 -3.95 6.83 -2.31
N PHE A 260 -3.43 5.86 -3.05
CA PHE A 260 -2.41 4.93 -2.61
C PHE A 260 -1.11 5.27 -3.31
N ARG A 261 -0.04 5.43 -2.53
CA ARG A 261 1.23 5.92 -3.05
C ARG A 261 2.44 5.30 -2.36
N ILE A 262 3.37 4.80 -3.16
CA ILE A 262 4.71 4.40 -2.75
C ILE A 262 5.72 5.21 -3.57
N GLY A 263 6.61 5.93 -2.90
CA GLY A 263 7.57 6.83 -3.53
C GLY A 263 8.73 6.14 -4.25
N GLY A 264 9.15 5.00 -3.73
CA GLY A 264 10.21 4.12 -4.21
C GLY A 264 9.65 2.72 -4.50
N ASP A 265 10.42 1.70 -4.12
CA ASP A 265 10.14 0.31 -4.48
C ASP A 265 9.03 -0.30 -3.62
N ALA A 266 8.36 -1.29 -4.19
CA ALA A 266 7.33 -2.08 -3.53
C ALA A 266 7.50 -3.56 -3.87
N THR A 267 7.77 -4.36 -2.84
CA THR A 267 7.92 -5.81 -2.94
C THR A 267 6.99 -6.53 -1.95
N ASN A 268 6.31 -7.60 -2.40
CA ASN A 268 5.36 -8.41 -1.61
C ASN A 268 4.27 -7.56 -0.94
N LEU A 269 3.48 -6.86 -1.76
CA LEU A 269 2.44 -5.95 -1.29
C LEU A 269 1.07 -6.37 -1.78
N SER A 270 0.13 -6.54 -0.87
CA SER A 270 -1.29 -6.74 -1.17
C SER A 270 -2.12 -5.52 -0.76
N VAL A 271 -2.96 -5.03 -1.67
CA VAL A 271 -3.91 -3.94 -1.42
C VAL A 271 -5.31 -4.41 -1.75
N GLN A 272 -6.19 -4.42 -0.74
CA GLN A 272 -7.57 -4.89 -0.87
C GLN A 272 -8.57 -3.80 -0.48
N VAL A 273 -9.58 -3.62 -1.32
CA VAL A 273 -10.70 -2.72 -1.07
C VAL A 273 -11.99 -3.54 -1.05
N THR A 274 -12.73 -3.51 0.06
CA THR A 274 -13.93 -4.34 0.24
C THR A 274 -15.15 -3.57 0.74
N GLY A 275 -16.34 -4.11 0.47
CA GLY A 275 -17.62 -3.52 0.86
C GLY A 275 -18.17 -2.51 -0.16
N ASN A 276 -19.00 -1.57 0.32
CA ASN A 276 -19.68 -0.61 -0.56
C ASN A 276 -18.71 0.45 -1.09
N ASN A 277 -18.85 0.82 -2.37
CA ASN A 277 -17.97 1.73 -3.08
C ASN A 277 -16.50 1.28 -3.02
N ALA A 278 -16.24 -0.03 -3.19
CA ALA A 278 -14.91 -0.63 -3.11
C ALA A 278 -14.02 -0.29 -4.32
N ARG A 279 -13.68 1.00 -4.42
CA ARG A 279 -12.92 1.59 -5.52
C ARG A 279 -11.59 2.14 -5.05
N LEU A 280 -10.61 2.11 -5.95
CA LEU A 280 -9.29 2.70 -5.77
C LEU A 280 -9.12 3.85 -6.77
N THR A 281 -9.09 5.10 -6.30
CA THR A 281 -9.08 6.24 -7.23
C THR A 281 -7.70 6.44 -7.87
N ASN A 282 -6.63 6.43 -7.08
CA ASN A 282 -5.26 6.56 -7.60
C ASN A 282 -4.36 5.55 -6.92
N PHE A 283 -3.67 4.74 -7.69
CA PHE A 283 -2.65 3.79 -7.27
C PHE A 283 -1.34 4.13 -7.97
N PHE A 284 -0.29 4.30 -7.18
CA PHE A 284 1.00 4.74 -7.70
C PHE A 284 2.15 4.07 -6.96
N ILE A 285 3.08 3.48 -7.71
CA ILE A 285 4.38 3.00 -7.23
C ILE A 285 5.45 3.64 -8.11
N GLY A 286 6.37 4.40 -7.52
CA GLY A 286 7.38 5.16 -8.25
C GLY A 286 8.62 4.37 -8.62
N GLY A 287 9.00 3.40 -7.79
CA GLY A 287 10.18 2.56 -7.99
C GLY A 287 9.88 1.25 -8.69
N GLU A 288 10.71 0.25 -8.42
CA GLU A 288 10.54 -1.12 -8.88
C GLU A 288 9.33 -1.75 -8.17
N THR A 289 8.54 -2.48 -8.94
CA THR A 289 7.34 -3.16 -8.44
C THR A 289 7.51 -4.63 -8.68
N ASN A 290 7.54 -5.42 -7.61
CA ASN A 290 7.71 -6.87 -7.66
C ASN A 290 6.69 -7.54 -6.73
N LYS A 291 5.91 -8.50 -7.22
CA LYS A 291 4.93 -9.26 -6.40
C LYS A 291 3.95 -8.34 -5.69
N VAL A 292 3.12 -7.65 -6.48
CA VAL A 292 2.12 -6.71 -5.97
C VAL A 292 0.74 -7.12 -6.42
N SER A 293 -0.21 -7.24 -5.48
CA SER A 293 -1.62 -7.52 -5.78
C SER A 293 -2.51 -6.34 -5.43
N VAL A 294 -3.45 -6.02 -6.31
CA VAL A 294 -4.49 -5.02 -6.09
C VAL A 294 -5.84 -5.65 -6.36
N SER A 295 -6.71 -5.67 -5.35
CA SER A 295 -8.10 -6.13 -5.48
C SER A 295 -9.05 -4.98 -5.15
N ALA A 296 -9.77 -4.49 -6.16
CA ALA A 296 -10.73 -3.40 -6.05
C ALA A 296 -11.97 -3.71 -6.89
N VAL A 297 -12.88 -4.52 -6.35
CA VAL A 297 -14.02 -5.12 -7.06
C VAL A 297 -14.92 -4.15 -7.81
N GLU A 298 -15.02 -2.89 -7.40
CA GLU A 298 -15.80 -1.89 -8.14
C GLU A 298 -14.99 -1.09 -9.17
N GLY A 299 -13.66 -1.05 -9.04
CA GLY A 299 -12.78 -0.49 -10.05
C GLY A 299 -11.58 0.29 -9.52
N VAL A 300 -10.62 0.46 -10.42
CA VAL A 300 -9.43 1.30 -10.24
C VAL A 300 -9.50 2.42 -11.27
N ARG A 301 -9.47 3.68 -10.84
CA ARG A 301 -9.46 4.77 -11.82
C ARG A 301 -8.09 4.88 -12.49
N THR A 302 -7.01 5.00 -11.71
CA THR A 302 -5.67 5.16 -12.27
C THR A 302 -4.67 4.30 -11.52
N ALA A 303 -3.91 3.49 -12.25
CA ALA A 303 -2.78 2.69 -11.76
C ALA A 303 -1.51 3.05 -12.55
N LEU A 304 -0.46 3.48 -11.85
CA LEU A 304 0.76 4.02 -12.44
C LEU A 304 1.99 3.36 -11.80
N PHE A 305 2.89 2.87 -12.64
CA PHE A 305 4.12 2.18 -12.25
C PHE A 305 5.34 2.86 -12.88
N GLY A 306 6.22 3.41 -12.04
CA GLY A 306 7.33 4.27 -12.43
C GLY A 306 8.49 3.54 -13.10
N LEU A 307 8.81 2.30 -12.71
CA LEU A 307 9.87 1.47 -13.33
C LEU A 307 9.36 0.20 -14.02
N GLY A 308 8.05 -0.04 -14.06
CA GLY A 308 7.43 -1.20 -14.70
C GLY A 308 6.66 -2.08 -13.72
N MET A 309 6.00 -3.11 -14.26
CA MET A 309 5.29 -4.13 -13.50
C MET A 309 6.08 -5.44 -13.56
N ASP A 310 6.52 -5.96 -12.42
CA ASP A 310 7.04 -7.32 -12.32
C ASP A 310 6.13 -8.11 -11.37
N THR A 311 5.52 -9.16 -11.91
CA THR A 311 4.63 -10.05 -11.17
C THR A 311 3.52 -9.29 -10.44
N VAL A 312 2.84 -8.40 -11.15
CA VAL A 312 1.75 -7.57 -10.61
C VAL A 312 0.41 -8.20 -10.98
N SER A 313 -0.46 -8.42 -9.99
CA SER A 313 -1.84 -8.85 -10.18
C SER A 313 -2.81 -7.70 -9.89
N ILE A 314 -3.71 -7.39 -10.82
CA ILE A 314 -4.77 -6.41 -10.61
C ILE A 314 -6.12 -7.05 -10.93
N GLU A 315 -6.98 -7.10 -9.94
CA GLU A 315 -8.37 -7.53 -10.08
C GLU A 315 -9.29 -6.35 -9.78
N ALA A 316 -10.09 -5.95 -10.77
CA ALA A 316 -10.93 -4.78 -10.63
C ALA A 316 -12.27 -4.90 -11.37
N GLY A 317 -13.29 -4.16 -10.92
CA GLY A 317 -14.53 -4.05 -11.69
C GLY A 317 -14.29 -3.39 -13.06
N GLN A 318 -13.52 -2.31 -13.08
CA GLN A 318 -13.11 -1.56 -14.27
C GLN A 318 -11.75 -0.91 -14.02
N ILE A 319 -11.02 -0.58 -15.09
CA ILE A 319 -9.82 0.26 -15.01
C ILE A 319 -9.97 1.43 -15.99
N GLU A 320 -9.81 2.70 -15.57
CA GLU A 320 -9.80 3.81 -16.55
C GLU A 320 -8.42 3.96 -17.20
N GLN A 321 -7.35 3.91 -16.40
CA GLN A 321 -5.98 4.09 -16.86
C GLN A 321 -4.99 3.15 -16.14
N LEU A 322 -4.16 2.45 -16.90
CA LEU A 322 -3.01 1.69 -16.46
C LEU A 322 -1.76 2.15 -17.22
N SER A 323 -0.65 2.39 -16.52
CA SER A 323 0.56 2.91 -17.13
C SER A 323 1.80 2.34 -16.47
N ALA A 324 2.72 1.79 -17.25
CA ALA A 324 4.01 1.27 -16.78
C ALA A 324 5.15 1.73 -17.71
N ASN A 325 6.15 2.44 -17.16
CA ASN A 325 7.20 3.07 -17.99
C ASN A 325 8.13 2.09 -18.71
N ARG A 326 8.48 0.94 -18.10
CA ARG A 326 9.36 -0.06 -18.71
C ARG A 326 8.59 -1.14 -19.47
N GLY A 327 7.42 -1.55 -18.99
CA GLY A 327 6.77 -2.77 -19.47
C GLY A 327 6.12 -3.56 -18.34
N ALA A 328 5.73 -4.80 -18.66
CA ALA A 328 5.15 -5.75 -17.71
C ALA A 328 5.75 -7.14 -17.91
N VAL A 329 6.11 -7.81 -16.82
CA VAL A 329 6.65 -9.18 -16.82
C VAL A 329 5.84 -10.01 -15.83
N GLY A 330 5.40 -11.20 -16.22
CA GLY A 330 4.72 -12.14 -15.31
C GLY A 330 3.44 -11.57 -14.67
N SER A 331 2.82 -10.56 -15.29
CA SER A 331 1.76 -9.78 -14.66
C SER A 331 0.37 -10.21 -15.12
N SER A 332 -0.64 -9.94 -14.30
CA SER A 332 -2.04 -10.27 -14.60
C SER A 332 -2.93 -9.07 -14.31
N VAL A 333 -3.79 -8.72 -15.26
CA VAL A 333 -4.80 -7.67 -15.11
C VAL A 333 -6.13 -8.26 -15.54
N VAL A 334 -7.05 -8.46 -14.60
CA VAL A 334 -8.37 -9.01 -14.85
C VAL A 334 -9.42 -7.98 -14.45
N VAL A 335 -10.25 -7.58 -15.41
CA VAL A 335 -11.31 -6.60 -15.17
C VAL A 335 -12.69 -7.11 -15.59
N GLY A 336 -13.68 -6.90 -14.72
CA GLY A 336 -15.08 -7.28 -14.95
C GLY A 336 -15.74 -6.57 -16.12
N GLY A 337 -15.38 -5.32 -16.36
CA GLY A 337 -15.92 -4.46 -17.42
C GLY A 337 -14.85 -4.03 -18.42
N SER A 338 -14.74 -2.73 -18.66
CA SER A 338 -13.75 -2.19 -19.60
C SER A 338 -12.42 -1.85 -18.92
N ALA A 339 -11.33 -2.03 -19.65
CA ALA A 339 -10.01 -1.51 -19.30
C ALA A 339 -9.70 -0.36 -20.27
N GLY A 340 -9.88 0.89 -19.84
CA GLY A 340 -9.84 2.09 -20.69
C GLY A 340 -8.55 2.24 -21.50
N SER A 341 -7.55 2.91 -20.93
CA SER A 341 -6.26 3.15 -21.58
C SER A 341 -5.12 2.46 -20.83
N LEU A 342 -4.47 1.51 -21.49
CA LEU A 342 -3.30 0.80 -20.99
C LEU A 342 -2.07 1.21 -21.79
N ALA A 343 -0.99 1.58 -21.13
CA ALA A 343 0.25 1.99 -21.77
C ALA A 343 1.46 1.33 -21.11
N PHE A 344 2.26 0.65 -21.91
CA PHE A 344 3.49 -0.02 -21.53
C PHE A 344 4.63 0.57 -22.37
N GLY A 345 5.67 1.11 -21.72
CA GLY A 345 6.75 1.81 -22.42
C GLY A 345 7.83 0.91 -23.02
N GLY A 346 7.77 -0.39 -22.78
CA GLY A 346 8.67 -1.39 -23.35
C GLY A 346 7.98 -2.76 -23.31
N ASP A 347 8.74 -3.81 -23.08
CA ASP A 347 8.30 -5.18 -23.35
C ASP A 347 7.18 -5.64 -22.41
N VAL A 348 6.27 -6.45 -22.96
CA VAL A 348 5.21 -7.13 -22.23
C VAL A 348 5.43 -8.63 -22.41
N ILE A 349 5.83 -9.30 -21.34
CA ILE A 349 6.30 -10.69 -21.36
C ILE A 349 5.51 -11.50 -20.35
N ASN A 350 5.04 -12.69 -20.75
CA ASN A 350 4.29 -13.59 -19.87
C ASN A 350 3.18 -12.87 -19.09
N THR A 351 2.43 -12.00 -19.77
CA THR A 351 1.48 -11.09 -19.13
C THR A 351 0.08 -11.29 -19.70
N ASN A 352 -0.90 -11.40 -18.80
CA ASN A 352 -2.30 -11.59 -19.16
C ASN A 352 -3.11 -10.32 -18.85
N ILE A 353 -3.83 -9.80 -19.84
CA ILE A 353 -4.70 -8.64 -19.71
C ILE A 353 -6.08 -9.01 -20.24
N LEU A 354 -7.04 -9.14 -19.34
CA LEU A 354 -8.36 -9.67 -19.59
C LEU A 354 -9.42 -8.61 -19.22
N ALA A 355 -10.17 -8.11 -20.20
CA ALA A 355 -11.31 -7.20 -19.97
C ALA A 355 -12.65 -7.84 -20.30
N GLY A 356 -13.65 -7.57 -19.47
CA GLY A 356 -14.94 -8.25 -19.56
C GLY A 356 -14.84 -9.68 -19.05
N TYR A 357 -14.16 -9.90 -17.92
CA TYR A 357 -14.03 -11.21 -17.28
C TYR A 357 -14.40 -11.12 -15.81
N THR A 358 -15.22 -12.04 -15.35
CA THR A 358 -15.38 -12.25 -13.91
C THR A 358 -14.08 -12.87 -13.39
N PRO A 359 -13.40 -12.25 -12.40
CA PRO A 359 -12.25 -12.88 -11.75
C PRO A 359 -12.65 -14.27 -11.26
N GLY A 360 -11.84 -15.29 -11.55
CA GLY A 360 -12.11 -16.63 -11.05
C GLY A 360 -12.06 -16.63 -9.53
N THR A 361 -13.01 -17.30 -8.86
CA THR A 361 -12.83 -17.66 -7.45
C THR A 361 -11.60 -18.55 -7.30
N ALA A 362 -10.87 -18.46 -6.19
CA ALA A 362 -9.62 -19.19 -5.93
C ALA A 362 -9.55 -20.58 -6.59
N GLY A 363 -8.71 -20.71 -7.64
CA GLY A 363 -8.50 -21.94 -8.42
C GLY A 363 -9.34 -22.10 -9.70
N GLY A 364 -10.28 -21.21 -9.99
CA GLY A 364 -11.05 -21.18 -11.24
C GLY A 364 -10.43 -20.28 -12.30
N SER A 365 -10.50 -20.68 -13.58
CA SER A 365 -10.12 -19.79 -14.68
C SER A 365 -11.10 -18.62 -14.81
N PRO A 366 -10.63 -17.39 -15.10
CA PRO A 366 -11.51 -16.26 -15.40
C PRO A 366 -12.50 -16.64 -16.51
N THR A 367 -13.75 -16.24 -16.33
CA THR A 367 -14.82 -16.51 -17.30
C THR A 367 -15.18 -15.24 -18.03
N ALA A 368 -15.21 -15.31 -19.37
CA ALA A 368 -15.56 -14.18 -20.21
C ALA A 368 -17.03 -13.79 -20.03
N GLU A 369 -17.27 -12.50 -19.85
CA GLU A 369 -18.57 -11.85 -19.76
C GLU A 369 -18.76 -10.87 -20.93
N GLY A 370 -19.95 -10.28 -21.05
CA GLY A 370 -20.23 -9.26 -22.07
C GLY A 370 -19.60 -7.89 -21.75
N GLY A 371 -19.18 -7.15 -22.80
CA GLY A 371 -18.93 -5.71 -22.70
C GLY A 371 -17.49 -5.27 -22.38
N GLY A 372 -16.52 -6.17 -22.49
CA GLY A 372 -15.09 -5.86 -22.38
C GLY A 372 -14.61 -4.99 -23.54
N THR A 373 -14.07 -3.82 -23.23
CA THR A 373 -13.38 -2.99 -24.22
C THR A 373 -12.04 -2.52 -23.68
N MET A 374 -11.06 -2.34 -24.58
CA MET A 374 -9.78 -1.77 -24.19
C MET A 374 -9.03 -1.04 -25.31
N THR A 375 -8.22 -0.07 -24.89
CA THR A 375 -7.16 0.54 -25.71
C THR A 375 -5.82 0.27 -25.07
N ILE A 376 -4.91 -0.35 -25.81
CA ILE A 376 -3.57 -0.70 -25.31
C ILE A 376 -2.47 -0.21 -26.24
N ARG A 377 -1.36 0.23 -25.63
CA ARG A 377 -0.15 0.66 -26.33
C ARG A 377 1.06 -0.02 -25.70
N VAL A 378 1.91 -0.61 -26.54
CA VAL A 378 3.13 -1.33 -26.12
C VAL A 378 4.32 -0.78 -26.92
N GLY A 379 5.27 -0.16 -26.22
CA GLY A 379 6.48 0.42 -26.82
C GLY A 379 7.61 -0.56 -27.07
N GLY A 380 7.46 -1.82 -26.65
CA GLY A 380 8.44 -2.89 -26.90
C GLY A 380 7.79 -4.10 -27.56
N ASP A 381 8.41 -5.25 -27.34
CA ASP A 381 7.93 -6.54 -27.83
C ASP A 381 6.81 -7.10 -26.94
N LEU A 382 6.01 -7.99 -27.51
CA LEU A 382 4.91 -8.67 -26.85
C LEU A 382 5.12 -10.19 -26.97
N PHE A 383 5.67 -10.79 -25.91
CA PHE A 383 6.03 -12.20 -25.87
C PHE A 383 5.19 -12.98 -24.87
N ASP A 384 4.76 -14.17 -25.26
CA ASP A 384 4.04 -15.12 -24.41
C ASP A 384 2.90 -14.50 -23.59
N SER A 385 2.19 -13.55 -24.19
CA SER A 385 1.21 -12.69 -23.52
C SER A 385 -0.16 -12.78 -24.19
N ILE A 386 -1.21 -12.72 -23.37
CA ILE A 386 -2.60 -12.78 -23.83
C ILE A 386 -3.31 -11.48 -23.46
N ILE A 387 -3.85 -10.82 -24.47
CA ILE A 387 -4.65 -9.60 -24.32
C ILE A 387 -6.02 -9.88 -24.91
N ALA A 388 -7.01 -10.08 -24.04
CA ALA A 388 -8.33 -10.53 -24.45
C ALA A 388 -9.45 -9.64 -23.91
N ALA A 389 -10.49 -9.46 -24.72
CA ALA A 389 -11.67 -8.66 -24.37
C ALA A 389 -12.94 -9.46 -24.64
N SER A 390 -13.60 -9.92 -23.59
CA SER A 390 -14.83 -10.72 -23.65
C SER A 390 -14.70 -11.91 -24.62
N VAL A 391 -13.70 -12.75 -24.39
CA VAL A 391 -13.41 -13.94 -25.21
C VAL A 391 -13.10 -15.14 -24.34
N GLN A 392 -13.93 -16.18 -24.40
CA GLN A 392 -13.56 -17.44 -23.76
C GLN A 392 -12.64 -18.24 -24.69
N PRO A 393 -11.47 -18.74 -24.21
CA PRO A 393 -10.65 -19.69 -24.95
C PRO A 393 -11.39 -21.02 -25.16
N PHE A 394 -11.12 -21.70 -26.27
CA PHE A 394 -11.66 -23.02 -26.56
C PHE A 394 -10.72 -24.09 -26.00
N GLN A 395 -11.22 -24.95 -25.10
CA GLN A 395 -10.40 -25.98 -24.42
C GLN A 395 -9.14 -25.41 -23.73
N GLY A 396 -9.20 -24.17 -23.27
CA GLY A 396 -8.06 -23.49 -22.62
C GLY A 396 -7.07 -22.81 -23.57
N VAL A 397 -7.32 -22.85 -24.89
CA VAL A 397 -6.47 -22.25 -25.92
C VAL A 397 -7.18 -21.07 -26.60
N PHE A 398 -6.45 -19.97 -26.79
CA PHE A 398 -6.88 -18.79 -27.57
C PHE A 398 -6.43 -18.92 -29.02
N GLY A 399 -7.30 -18.56 -29.96
CA GLY A 399 -7.08 -18.82 -31.39
C GLY A 399 -7.74 -20.13 -31.82
N SER A 400 -7.48 -20.50 -33.09
CA SER A 400 -8.35 -21.31 -33.96
C SER A 400 -8.74 -22.69 -33.40
N PRO A 401 -9.84 -23.36 -33.86
CA PRO A 401 -10.35 -23.29 -35.25
C PRO A 401 -11.79 -22.81 -35.56
N ASN A 402 -12.55 -22.12 -34.70
CA ASN A 402 -13.83 -21.48 -35.13
C ASN A 402 -14.24 -20.30 -34.22
N ASP A 403 -13.25 -19.59 -33.70
CA ASP A 403 -13.28 -19.08 -32.34
C ASP A 403 -14.32 -18.00 -32.11
N LEU A 404 -15.04 -18.18 -31.02
CA LEU A 404 -15.19 -17.27 -29.88
C LEU A 404 -16.50 -17.70 -29.19
N VAL A 405 -16.46 -18.19 -27.94
CA VAL A 405 -17.68 -18.70 -27.28
C VAL A 405 -18.66 -17.57 -26.91
N ILE A 406 -18.17 -16.33 -26.71
CA ILE A 406 -18.99 -15.13 -26.40
C ILE A 406 -18.38 -13.82 -27.01
N PRO A 407 -18.31 -13.66 -28.35
CA PRO A 407 -17.58 -12.56 -28.99
C PRO A 407 -18.34 -11.24 -28.90
N THR A 408 -18.08 -10.45 -27.87
CA THR A 408 -18.66 -9.09 -27.76
C THR A 408 -17.63 -7.97 -27.64
N GLY A 409 -16.38 -8.28 -27.30
CA GLY A 409 -15.40 -7.26 -26.96
C GLY A 409 -14.71 -6.56 -28.13
N TYR A 410 -14.05 -5.45 -27.81
CA TYR A 410 -13.32 -4.61 -28.76
C TYR A 410 -11.94 -4.23 -28.20
N ILE A 411 -10.90 -4.41 -29.03
CA ILE A 411 -9.53 -4.02 -28.71
C ILE A 411 -9.04 -3.03 -29.76
N ASN A 412 -8.49 -1.90 -29.30
CA ASN A 412 -7.66 -1.01 -30.09
C ASN A 412 -6.22 -1.07 -29.58
N ALA A 413 -5.33 -1.65 -30.36
CA ALA A 413 -3.95 -1.93 -29.98
C ALA A 413 -2.97 -1.18 -30.87
N LYS A 414 -1.90 -0.68 -30.26
CA LYS A 414 -0.71 -0.22 -30.98
C LYS A 414 0.54 -0.86 -30.39
N VAL A 415 1.34 -1.51 -31.22
CA VAL A 415 2.57 -2.21 -30.80
C VAL A 415 3.74 -1.71 -31.65
N GLU A 416 4.86 -1.40 -31.01
CA GLU A 416 6.09 -1.01 -31.70
C GLU A 416 6.95 -2.20 -32.11
N GLY A 417 7.06 -3.19 -31.22
CA GLY A 417 7.90 -4.38 -31.40
C GLY A 417 7.22 -5.59 -32.06
N LEU A 418 7.86 -6.74 -31.91
CA LEU A 418 7.40 -8.05 -32.38
C LEU A 418 6.27 -8.57 -31.48
N ILE A 419 5.36 -9.35 -32.07
CA ILE A 419 4.39 -10.17 -31.33
C ILE A 419 4.75 -11.63 -31.58
N ASP A 420 5.01 -12.38 -30.53
CA ASP A 420 5.36 -13.80 -30.63
C ASP A 420 4.90 -14.56 -29.38
N ASN A 421 3.97 -15.49 -29.60
CA ASN A 421 3.38 -16.40 -28.64
C ASN A 421 3.70 -17.86 -29.00
N SER A 422 4.77 -18.12 -29.76
CA SER A 422 5.16 -19.46 -30.19
C SER A 422 5.49 -20.42 -29.03
N LEU A 423 5.83 -19.88 -27.86
CA LEU A 423 6.11 -20.64 -26.65
C LEU A 423 4.95 -20.64 -25.66
N ASN A 424 3.85 -19.94 -25.97
CA ASN A 424 2.69 -19.84 -25.10
C ASN A 424 1.72 -21.00 -25.34
N PRO A 425 1.59 -21.96 -24.39
CA PRO A 425 0.71 -23.11 -24.56
C PRO A 425 -0.78 -22.74 -24.54
N ALA A 426 -1.13 -21.53 -24.08
CA ALA A 426 -2.50 -21.02 -24.09
C ALA A 426 -2.87 -20.32 -25.40
N VAL A 427 -1.99 -20.29 -26.40
CA VAL A 427 -2.27 -19.77 -27.74
C VAL A 427 -2.12 -20.89 -28.77
N ASP A 428 -3.05 -20.96 -29.72
CA ASP A 428 -3.01 -21.96 -30.77
C ASP A 428 -1.72 -21.76 -31.60
N PRO A 429 -0.94 -22.83 -31.89
CA PRO A 429 0.31 -22.71 -32.62
C PRO A 429 0.19 -22.07 -34.02
N SER A 430 -0.98 -22.15 -34.65
CA SER A 430 -1.24 -21.48 -35.94
C SER A 430 -1.47 -19.97 -35.80
N SER A 431 -1.64 -19.48 -34.56
CA SER A 431 -1.83 -18.08 -34.19
C SER A 431 -0.66 -17.56 -33.34
N ALA A 432 0.53 -18.14 -33.47
CA ALA A 432 1.73 -17.75 -32.71
C ALA A 432 2.06 -16.25 -32.85
N ASP A 433 1.79 -15.63 -33.99
CA ASP A 433 2.03 -14.18 -34.20
C ASP A 433 0.88 -13.28 -33.66
N SER A 434 -0.04 -13.84 -32.86
CA SER A 434 -1.20 -13.15 -32.32
C SER A 434 -1.24 -13.18 -30.80
N ALA A 435 -1.42 -12.02 -30.19
CA ALA A 435 -1.62 -11.85 -28.75
C ALA A 435 -2.97 -11.19 -28.40
N PHE A 436 -3.73 -10.75 -29.40
CA PHE A 436 -4.95 -9.97 -29.20
C PHE A 436 -6.19 -10.77 -29.58
N PHE A 437 -7.11 -10.97 -28.64
CA PHE A 437 -8.30 -11.82 -28.83
C PHE A 437 -9.58 -11.07 -28.46
N ALA A 438 -10.38 -10.72 -29.47
CA ALA A 438 -11.67 -10.05 -29.32
C ALA A 438 -12.55 -10.28 -30.55
N LYS A 439 -13.85 -9.91 -30.47
CA LYS A 439 -14.71 -9.87 -31.66
C LYS A 439 -14.14 -8.97 -32.75
N ARG A 440 -13.52 -7.86 -32.33
CA ARG A 440 -12.93 -6.86 -33.19
C ARG A 440 -11.60 -6.41 -32.58
N VAL A 441 -10.53 -6.62 -33.34
CA VAL A 441 -9.19 -6.13 -33.03
C VAL A 441 -8.80 -5.13 -34.11
N ARG A 442 -8.46 -3.91 -33.70
CA ARG A 442 -7.74 -2.94 -34.53
C ARG A 442 -6.30 -2.91 -34.02
N LEU A 443 -5.39 -3.52 -34.76
CA LEU A 443 -3.96 -3.51 -34.44
C LEU A 443 -3.23 -2.58 -35.40
N GLU A 444 -2.45 -1.66 -34.85
CA GLU A 444 -1.53 -0.79 -35.61
C GLU A 444 -0.10 -1.05 -35.17
N ASN A 445 0.78 -1.28 -36.14
CA ASN A 445 2.21 -1.40 -35.86
C ASN A 445 2.89 -0.03 -36.04
N GLY A 446 3.79 0.33 -35.12
CA GLY A 446 4.64 1.51 -35.24
C GLY A 446 4.87 2.25 -33.93
N PRO A 447 5.59 3.39 -33.97
CA PRO A 447 6.14 4.04 -32.78
C PRO A 447 5.09 4.38 -31.73
N VAL A 448 5.33 3.98 -30.49
CA VAL A 448 4.45 4.29 -29.35
C VAL A 448 5.03 5.44 -28.55
N VAL A 449 4.17 6.37 -28.13
CA VAL A 449 4.59 7.39 -27.16
C VAL A 449 4.70 6.71 -25.80
N PRO A 450 5.90 6.67 -25.18
CA PRO A 450 6.06 6.04 -23.88
C PRO A 450 5.17 6.71 -22.84
N PRO A 451 4.63 5.93 -21.88
CA PRO A 451 3.95 6.52 -20.75
C PRO A 451 4.92 7.39 -19.93
N ALA A 452 4.34 8.38 -19.24
CA ALA A 452 5.06 9.27 -18.34
C ALA A 452 4.56 9.08 -16.90
N ALA A 453 4.56 7.84 -16.42
CA ALA A 453 4.29 7.57 -15.02
C ALA A 453 5.40 8.21 -14.17
N PRO A 454 5.09 8.88 -13.04
CA PRO A 454 6.13 9.46 -12.20
C PRO A 454 7.11 8.39 -11.69
N GLY A 455 8.42 8.67 -11.68
CA GLY A 455 9.46 7.76 -11.18
C GLY A 455 9.98 8.09 -9.78
N ALA A 456 10.70 7.16 -9.17
CA ALA A 456 11.44 7.34 -7.92
C ALA A 456 12.76 8.14 -8.11
N PRO A 457 13.28 8.84 -7.08
CA PRO A 457 12.63 9.15 -5.81
C PRO A 457 11.69 10.34 -5.98
N TYR A 458 10.41 10.15 -5.69
CA TYR A 458 9.50 11.29 -5.64
C TYR A 458 9.61 11.97 -4.28
N ARG A 459 10.28 13.12 -4.21
CA ARG A 459 10.27 14.00 -3.02
C ARG A 459 8.98 14.83 -3.03
N PRO A 460 7.98 14.56 -2.17
CA PRO A 460 6.89 15.49 -2.02
C PRO A 460 7.46 16.76 -1.39
N ARG A 461 7.35 17.90 -2.07
CA ARG A 461 7.43 19.19 -1.38
C ARG A 461 6.17 19.31 -0.52
N LEU A 462 6.18 18.73 0.67
CA LEU A 462 5.25 19.12 1.72
C LEU A 462 5.56 20.58 2.02
N GLY A 463 4.69 21.49 1.56
CA GLY A 463 4.75 22.87 1.99
C GLY A 463 4.67 22.92 3.52
N PRO A 464 5.44 23.77 4.20
CA PRO A 464 5.37 23.89 5.65
C PRO A 464 3.91 24.08 6.11
N GLY A 465 3.41 23.21 6.98
CA GLY A 465 2.09 23.36 7.60
C GLY A 465 0.89 22.72 6.88
N ARG A 466 1.10 21.82 5.89
CA ARG A 466 -0.02 21.08 5.28
C ARG A 466 0.06 19.58 5.62
N THR A 467 -0.75 19.17 6.59
CA THR A 467 -1.07 17.75 6.82
C THR A 467 -2.04 17.30 5.72
N PRO A 468 -1.68 16.30 4.88
CA PRO A 468 -2.63 15.70 3.93
C PRO A 468 -3.85 15.16 4.68
N GLY A 469 -5.06 15.44 4.18
CA GLY A 469 -6.32 15.00 4.82
C GLY A 469 -6.96 15.98 5.80
N VAL A 470 -6.33 17.14 6.07
CA VAL A 470 -6.88 18.21 6.95
C VAL A 470 -7.18 19.51 6.17
N GLU A 471 -7.20 19.46 4.83
CA GLU A 471 -7.54 20.63 4.01
C GLU A 471 -8.98 21.10 4.33
N GLY A 472 -9.08 22.24 5.03
CA GLY A 472 -10.35 22.86 5.41
C GLY A 472 -10.62 23.00 6.92
N LEU A 473 -9.77 22.44 7.82
CA LEU A 473 -10.03 22.46 9.28
C LEU A 473 -8.99 23.24 10.12
N SER A 474 -7.98 23.87 9.52
CA SER A 474 -7.05 24.74 10.24
C SER A 474 -7.60 26.16 10.39
N GLY A 475 -8.51 26.36 11.34
CA GLY A 475 -8.76 27.67 11.95
C GLY A 475 -7.63 28.06 12.90
N GLY A 476 -6.43 28.33 12.36
CA GLY A 476 -5.25 28.68 13.13
C GLY A 476 -4.41 29.73 12.40
N ILE A 477 -4.19 30.86 13.07
CA ILE A 477 -3.61 32.10 12.59
C ILE A 477 -2.29 31.85 11.84
N GLY A 478 -2.20 32.39 10.62
CA GLY A 478 -1.00 32.36 9.81
C GLY A 478 0.19 32.98 10.55
N SER A 479 1.30 32.25 10.60
CA SER A 479 2.58 32.80 11.04
C SER A 479 2.98 33.97 10.13
N PRO A 480 3.39 35.13 10.68
CA PRO A 480 3.69 36.32 9.90
C PRO A 480 5.07 36.17 9.25
N ALA A 481 5.10 35.64 8.03
CA ALA A 481 6.21 35.82 7.12
C ALA A 481 5.69 36.32 5.77
N TYR A 482 4.95 37.44 5.82
CA TYR A 482 4.60 38.22 4.64
C TYR A 482 5.82 39.10 4.29
N LYS A 483 6.69 38.63 3.38
CA LYS A 483 7.55 39.54 2.63
C LYS A 483 6.69 40.20 1.57
N GLU A 484 6.23 41.40 1.90
CA GLU A 484 5.59 42.34 1.00
C GLU A 484 6.47 42.54 -0.24
N VAL A 485 6.08 41.97 -1.38
CA VAL A 485 6.61 42.41 -2.67
C VAL A 485 5.99 43.76 -2.95
N LYS A 486 6.68 44.83 -2.57
CA LYS A 486 6.35 46.18 -3.03
C LYS A 486 6.39 46.20 -4.55
N ARG A 487 5.21 46.26 -5.17
CA ARG A 487 5.07 46.59 -6.59
C ARG A 487 5.63 48.00 -6.80
N PHE A 488 6.83 48.10 -7.36
CA PHE A 488 7.29 49.34 -7.95
C PHE A 488 6.47 49.61 -9.21
N ASN A 489 5.47 50.48 -9.07
CA ASN A 489 4.91 51.21 -10.20
C ASN A 489 6.00 52.13 -10.75
N ALA A 490 6.52 51.80 -11.94
CA ALA A 490 7.24 52.75 -12.77
C ALA A 490 6.60 52.76 -14.16
N ARG A 491 5.64 53.67 -14.35
CA ARG A 491 5.24 54.15 -15.67
C ARG A 491 6.48 54.78 -16.33
N ARG A 492 6.93 54.23 -17.46
CA ARG A 492 7.78 54.97 -18.41
C ARG A 492 6.88 55.91 -19.22
N PRO A 493 7.22 57.20 -19.39
CA PRO A 493 6.61 58.01 -20.44
C PRO A 493 7.21 57.62 -21.79
N LEU A 494 6.35 57.56 -22.80
CA LEU A 494 6.75 57.51 -24.20
C LEU A 494 7.25 58.91 -24.59
N SER A 495 8.49 58.99 -25.04
CA SER A 495 9.03 60.08 -25.86
C SER A 495 9.94 59.47 -26.91
N GLY A 496 9.57 59.64 -28.17
CA GLY A 496 10.19 59.05 -29.35
C GLY A 496 9.14 58.82 -30.41
#